data_AF-A0A7W8W1L8-F1
#
_entry.id   AF-A0A7W8W1L8-F1
#
_cell.length_a   1.000
_cell.length_b   1.000
_cell.length_c   1.000
_cell.angle_alpha   90.00
_cell.angle_beta   90.00
_cell.angle_gamma   90.00
#
_symmetry.space_group_name_H-M   'P 1'
#
loop_
_entity.id
_entity.type
_entity.pdbx_description
1 polymer ?
#
loop_
_entity_poly.entity_id
_entity_poly.type
_entity_poly.pdbx_seq_one_letter_code
_entity_poly.pdbx_strand_id
1 'polypeptide(L)'
;MTPLVDTWVTPNHLTTLRLLIGVAGALCLAHGGFAWANAGALLIVLSNFVDHTDGELARVGGKSSRIGHFYDLACDALVTVMLFVGMGIGVGGAQIDVLKLAPGVLGAVAGVAVALIFFLRMRIEEMVGKAGTKQASMGGFETEDVLYLLPIVTLTNVVAPFVVVASIGAPLFAVWVVIDYWRVARRSARPTAKAASASESRQQRASK
;
A
#
# COMPACT_ATOMS: atom_id res chain seq x y z
N MET A 1 30.83 -7.75 -10.90
CA MET A 1 30.15 -9.04 -10.71
C MET A 1 28.65 -8.76 -10.72
N THR A 2 28.06 -8.81 -11.90
CA THR A 2 26.65 -8.56 -12.20
C THR A 2 25.90 -9.89 -12.20
N PRO A 3 25.00 -10.17 -11.25
CA PRO A 3 24.07 -11.27 -11.40
C PRO A 3 22.70 -10.74 -11.87
N LEU A 4 22.09 -11.46 -12.82
CA LEU A 4 20.73 -11.27 -13.38
C LEU A 4 20.60 -10.34 -14.61
N VAL A 5 21.63 -10.25 -15.44
CA VAL A 5 21.52 -9.65 -16.78
C VAL A 5 21.00 -10.65 -17.84
N ASP A 6 20.96 -11.96 -17.54
CA ASP A 6 20.70 -13.02 -18.53
C ASP A 6 19.59 -14.02 -18.15
N THR A 7 18.61 -13.62 -17.35
CA THR A 7 17.44 -14.48 -17.08
C THR A 7 16.20 -13.92 -17.78
N TRP A 8 15.41 -14.80 -18.42
CA TRP A 8 14.05 -14.53 -18.94
C TRP A 8 13.03 -14.18 -17.84
N VAL A 9 13.49 -13.74 -16.67
CA VAL A 9 12.64 -13.30 -15.57
C VAL A 9 12.24 -11.87 -15.87
N THR A 10 11.13 -11.71 -16.57
CA THR A 10 10.48 -10.40 -16.68
C THR A 10 10.10 -9.91 -15.27
N PRO A 11 10.18 -8.60 -14.97
CA PRO A 11 9.76 -8.04 -13.67
C PRO A 11 8.39 -8.55 -13.21
N ASN A 12 7.49 -8.83 -14.17
CA ASN A 12 6.18 -9.39 -13.92
C ASN A 12 6.19 -10.79 -13.29
N HIS A 13 7.18 -11.65 -13.57
CA HIS A 13 7.26 -12.98 -12.97
C HIS A 13 7.52 -12.90 -11.46
N LEU A 14 8.35 -11.94 -11.06
CA LEU A 14 8.67 -11.74 -9.67
C LEU A 14 7.48 -11.16 -8.91
N THR A 15 6.84 -10.11 -9.45
CA THR A 15 5.58 -9.59 -8.89
C THR A 15 4.53 -10.69 -8.80
N THR A 16 4.46 -11.60 -9.79
CA THR A 16 3.54 -12.75 -9.76
C THR A 16 3.90 -13.74 -8.65
N LEU A 17 5.18 -14.05 -8.46
CA LEU A 17 5.63 -14.93 -7.37
C LEU A 17 5.29 -14.32 -6.01
N ARG A 18 5.57 -13.03 -5.82
CA ARG A 18 5.20 -12.26 -4.62
C ARG A 18 3.70 -12.33 -4.38
N LEU A 19 2.90 -12.05 -5.42
CA LEU A 19 1.45 -12.15 -5.36
C LEU A 19 0.98 -13.54 -4.92
N LEU A 20 1.56 -14.62 -5.47
CA LEU A 20 1.19 -15.99 -5.11
C LEU A 20 1.52 -16.30 -3.64
N ILE A 21 2.69 -15.91 -3.15
CA ILE A 21 3.09 -16.10 -1.75
C ILE A 21 2.17 -15.28 -0.83
N GLY A 22 1.89 -14.03 -1.20
CA GLY A 22 1.00 -13.14 -0.45
C GLY A 22 -0.43 -13.66 -0.35
N VAL A 23 -1.01 -14.12 -1.48
CA VAL A 23 -2.34 -14.73 -1.52
C VAL A 23 -2.38 -16.02 -0.71
N ALA A 24 -1.36 -16.88 -0.82
CA ALA A 24 -1.26 -18.09 0.00
C ALA A 24 -1.23 -17.75 1.50
N GLY A 25 -0.45 -16.73 1.89
CA GLY A 25 -0.40 -16.24 3.27
C GLY A 25 -1.75 -15.73 3.78
N ALA A 26 -2.46 -14.96 2.96
CA ALA A 26 -3.79 -14.45 3.28
C ALA A 26 -4.83 -15.58 3.42
N LEU A 27 -4.77 -16.60 2.57
CA LEU A 27 -5.65 -17.78 2.67
C LEU A 27 -5.37 -18.61 3.94
N CYS A 28 -4.10 -18.77 4.31
CA CYS A 28 -3.72 -19.39 5.58
C CYS A 28 -4.25 -18.59 6.78
N LEU A 29 -4.17 -17.27 6.74
CA LEU A 29 -4.77 -16.40 7.76
C LEU A 29 -6.30 -16.57 7.82
N ALA A 30 -6.96 -16.65 6.65
CA ALA A 30 -8.41 -16.83 6.56
C ALA A 30 -8.90 -18.18 7.10
N HIS A 31 -8.07 -19.23 6.96
CA HIS A 31 -8.39 -20.56 7.51
C HIS A 31 -8.51 -20.52 9.05
N GLY A 32 -7.76 -19.62 9.69
CA GLY A 32 -7.76 -19.45 11.14
C GLY A 32 -7.05 -20.57 11.90
N GLY A 33 -6.96 -20.41 13.21
CA GLY A 33 -6.20 -21.30 14.09
C GLY A 33 -4.72 -20.93 14.20
N PHE A 34 -4.11 -21.25 15.34
CA PHE A 34 -2.77 -20.77 15.70
C PHE A 34 -1.69 -21.16 14.67
N ALA A 35 -1.67 -22.42 14.22
CA ALA A 35 -0.66 -22.91 13.28
C ALA A 35 -0.77 -22.24 11.90
N TRP A 36 -1.99 -22.14 11.36
CA TRP A 36 -2.24 -21.54 10.06
C TRP A 36 -2.08 -20.02 10.08
N ALA A 37 -2.44 -19.36 11.18
CA ALA A 37 -2.21 -17.92 11.34
C ALA A 37 -0.71 -17.59 11.35
N ASN A 38 0.10 -18.35 12.07
CA ASN A 38 1.56 -18.17 12.10
C ASN A 38 2.20 -18.48 10.73
N ALA A 39 1.77 -19.57 10.07
CA ALA A 39 2.24 -19.90 8.73
C ALA A 39 1.87 -18.81 7.71
N GLY A 40 0.65 -18.29 7.79
CA GLY A 40 0.17 -17.20 6.95
C GLY A 40 0.96 -15.91 7.17
N ALA A 41 1.22 -15.55 8.43
CA ALA A 41 2.03 -14.39 8.77
C ALA A 41 3.47 -14.49 8.25
N LEU A 42 4.08 -15.67 8.38
CA LEU A 42 5.43 -15.92 7.87
C LEU A 42 5.49 -15.81 6.34
N LEU A 43 4.48 -16.34 5.64
CA LEU A 43 4.36 -16.20 4.18
C LEU A 43 4.23 -14.74 3.75
N ILE A 44 3.41 -13.94 4.44
CA ILE A 44 3.29 -12.51 4.16
C ILE A 44 4.63 -11.79 4.35
N VAL A 45 5.33 -12.03 5.46
CA VAL A 45 6.62 -11.41 5.72
C VAL A 45 7.66 -11.84 4.69
N LEU A 46 7.65 -13.12 4.31
CA LEU A 46 8.52 -13.62 3.26
C LEU A 46 8.23 -12.94 1.91
N SER A 47 6.95 -12.77 1.56
CA SER A 47 6.52 -12.03 0.37
C SER A 47 7.08 -10.60 0.37
N ASN A 48 6.94 -9.87 1.49
CA ASN A 48 7.49 -8.52 1.63
C ASN A 48 9.03 -8.48 1.58
N PHE A 49 9.68 -9.48 2.17
CA PHE A 49 11.14 -9.54 2.18
C PHE A 49 11.72 -9.77 0.77
N VAL A 50 11.10 -10.66 -0.01
CA VAL A 50 11.45 -10.87 -1.42
C VAL A 50 11.30 -9.56 -2.17
N ASP A 51 10.18 -8.87 -1.98
CA ASP A 51 9.93 -7.58 -2.64
C ASP A 51 10.99 -6.52 -2.34
N HIS A 52 11.32 -6.34 -1.06
CA HIS A 52 12.26 -5.31 -0.64
C HIS A 52 13.67 -5.60 -1.17
N THR A 53 14.07 -6.86 -1.15
CA THR A 53 15.36 -7.31 -1.70
C THR A 53 15.44 -7.05 -3.20
N ASP A 54 14.35 -7.31 -3.93
CA ASP A 54 14.31 -7.17 -5.38
C ASP A 54 14.09 -5.72 -5.85
N GLY A 55 13.39 -4.89 -5.07
CA GLY A 55 13.24 -3.46 -5.33
C GLY A 55 14.58 -2.72 -5.25
N GLU A 56 15.42 -3.08 -4.27
CA GLU A 56 16.79 -2.57 -4.15
C GLU A 56 17.67 -3.04 -5.34
N LEU A 57 17.53 -4.29 -5.77
CA LEU A 57 18.22 -4.81 -6.97
C LEU A 57 17.76 -4.12 -8.27
N ALA A 58 16.46 -3.87 -8.42
CA ALA A 58 15.88 -3.23 -9.60
C ALA A 58 16.29 -1.75 -9.73
N ARG A 59 16.49 -1.03 -8.61
CA ARG A 59 17.05 0.34 -8.61
C ARG A 59 18.45 0.40 -9.22
N VAL A 60 19.25 -0.65 -9.05
CA VAL A 60 20.59 -0.75 -9.64
C VAL A 60 20.52 -1.10 -11.13
N GLY A 61 19.46 -1.79 -11.57
CA GLY A 61 19.28 -2.27 -12.95
C GLY A 61 18.65 -1.27 -13.95
N GLY A 62 18.07 -0.16 -13.49
CA GLY A 62 17.61 0.95 -14.34
C GLY A 62 16.45 0.68 -15.30
N LYS A 63 15.82 -0.51 -15.24
CA LYS A 63 14.73 -0.92 -16.15
C LYS A 63 13.36 -0.88 -15.45
N SER A 64 12.81 0.32 -15.24
CA SER A 64 11.44 0.48 -14.73
C SER A 64 10.49 0.88 -15.87
N SER A 65 9.51 0.02 -16.17
CA SER A 65 8.43 0.31 -17.12
C SER A 65 7.20 0.84 -16.37
N ARG A 66 6.49 1.83 -16.95
CA ARG A 66 5.27 2.41 -16.37
C ARG A 66 4.18 1.35 -16.11
N ILE A 67 4.07 0.36 -17.00
CA ILE A 67 3.09 -0.73 -16.87
C ILE A 67 3.48 -1.69 -15.73
N GLY A 68 4.77 -2.02 -15.61
CA GLY A 68 5.27 -2.89 -14.53
C GLY A 68 5.08 -2.25 -13.16
N HIS A 69 5.38 -0.94 -13.03
CA HIS A 69 5.17 -0.19 -11.78
C HIS A 69 3.70 -0.17 -11.34
N PHE A 70 2.76 0.00 -12.29
CA PHE A 70 1.34 -0.07 -11.99
C PHE A 70 0.90 -1.48 -11.54
N TYR A 71 1.36 -2.51 -12.25
CA TYR A 71 1.03 -3.90 -11.93
C TYR A 71 1.53 -4.28 -10.52
N ASP A 72 2.75 -3.86 -10.19
CA ASP A 72 3.37 -4.09 -8.90
C ASP A 72 2.57 -3.45 -7.76
N LEU A 73 2.22 -2.16 -7.92
CA LEU A 73 1.40 -1.44 -6.94
C LEU A 73 -0.01 -2.04 -6.78
N ALA A 74 -0.60 -2.54 -7.86
CA ALA A 74 -1.90 -3.21 -7.82
C ALA A 74 -1.83 -4.56 -7.10
N CYS A 75 -0.77 -5.33 -7.33
CA CYS A 75 -0.51 -6.58 -6.63
C CYS A 75 -0.32 -6.36 -5.12
N ASP A 76 0.40 -5.31 -4.71
CA ASP A 76 0.56 -4.96 -3.30
C ASP A 76 -0.74 -4.60 -2.62
N ALA A 77 -1.54 -3.76 -3.27
CA ALA A 77 -2.85 -3.40 -2.78
C ALA A 77 -3.72 -4.66 -2.59
N LEU A 78 -3.70 -5.58 -3.56
CA LEU A 78 -4.49 -6.80 -3.53
C LEU A 78 -4.05 -7.74 -2.39
N VAL A 79 -2.75 -7.99 -2.24
CA VAL A 79 -2.21 -8.83 -1.15
C VAL A 79 -2.57 -8.21 0.20
N THR A 80 -2.40 -6.91 0.37
CA THR A 80 -2.67 -6.22 1.63
C THR A 80 -4.17 -6.25 1.98
N VAL A 81 -5.05 -6.07 0.99
CA VAL A 81 -6.51 -6.22 1.17
C VAL A 81 -6.85 -7.63 1.61
N MET A 82 -6.34 -8.64 0.91
CA MET A 82 -6.59 -10.05 1.23
C MET A 82 -6.07 -10.42 2.62
N LEU A 83 -4.93 -9.87 3.02
CA LEU A 83 -4.36 -10.03 4.36
C LEU A 83 -5.30 -9.53 5.45
N PHE A 84 -5.85 -8.32 5.33
CA PHE A 84 -6.76 -7.77 6.35
C PHE A 84 -8.11 -8.49 6.38
N VAL A 85 -8.64 -8.84 5.21
CA VAL A 85 -9.87 -9.64 5.09
C VAL A 85 -9.65 -11.04 5.67
N GLY A 86 -8.52 -11.68 5.34
CA GLY A 86 -8.15 -13.00 5.83
C GLY A 86 -7.98 -13.02 7.34
N MET A 87 -7.28 -12.05 7.94
CA MET A 87 -7.23 -11.90 9.40
C MET A 87 -8.62 -11.71 10.01
N GLY A 88 -9.47 -10.87 9.42
CA GLY A 88 -10.84 -10.66 9.89
C GLY A 88 -11.68 -11.94 9.86
N ILE A 89 -11.54 -12.78 8.83
CA ILE A 89 -12.25 -14.07 8.75
C ILE A 89 -11.66 -15.09 9.73
N GLY A 90 -10.32 -15.19 9.80
CA GLY A 90 -9.60 -16.19 10.60
C GLY A 90 -9.71 -16.02 12.11
N VAL A 91 -10.03 -14.80 12.59
CA VAL A 91 -10.38 -14.56 14.00
C VAL A 91 -11.68 -15.28 14.39
N GLY A 92 -12.54 -15.64 13.43
CA GLY A 92 -13.74 -16.43 13.67
C GLY A 92 -14.83 -15.69 14.47
N GLY A 93 -16.01 -16.31 14.61
CA GLY A 93 -17.24 -15.73 15.18
C GLY A 93 -17.19 -15.34 16.67
N ALA A 94 -16.02 -15.25 17.30
CA ALA A 94 -15.86 -14.56 18.57
C ALA A 94 -16.14 -13.07 18.28
N GLN A 95 -17.34 -12.62 18.65
CA GLN A 95 -17.72 -11.22 18.50
C GLN A 95 -16.63 -10.36 19.13
N ILE A 96 -16.13 -9.36 18.37
CA ILE A 96 -15.33 -8.33 19.00
C ILE A 96 -16.32 -7.51 19.85
N ASP A 97 -16.37 -7.83 21.14
CA ASP A 97 -17.28 -7.27 22.15
C ASP A 97 -17.34 -5.74 22.13
N VAL A 98 -16.23 -5.13 21.70
CA VAL A 98 -16.04 -3.67 21.62
C VAL A 98 -16.94 -3.02 20.55
N LEU A 99 -17.13 -3.63 19.38
CA LEU A 99 -17.85 -3.02 18.24
C LEU A 99 -19.14 -3.74 17.83
N LYS A 100 -19.45 -4.92 18.39
CA LYS A 100 -20.60 -5.79 18.01
C LYS A 100 -20.69 -6.12 16.51
N LEU A 101 -19.62 -5.87 15.75
CA LEU A 101 -19.53 -6.14 14.32
C LEU A 101 -18.77 -7.43 14.09
N ALA A 102 -19.13 -8.15 13.03
CA ALA A 102 -18.39 -9.34 12.62
C ALA A 102 -16.93 -8.96 12.32
N PRO A 103 -15.93 -9.69 12.86
CA PRO A 103 -14.51 -9.42 12.62
C PRO A 103 -14.14 -9.34 11.12
N GLY A 104 -14.82 -10.12 10.27
CA GLY A 104 -14.68 -10.04 8.82
C GLY A 104 -15.10 -8.71 8.20
N VAL A 105 -16.11 -8.03 8.76
CA VAL A 105 -16.54 -6.69 8.30
C VAL A 105 -15.48 -5.65 8.66
N LEU A 106 -14.89 -5.74 9.86
CA LEU A 106 -13.79 -4.85 10.26
C LEU A 106 -12.56 -5.03 9.37
N GLY A 107 -12.21 -6.28 9.07
CA GLY A 107 -11.16 -6.61 8.11
C GLY A 107 -11.46 -6.08 6.70
N ALA A 108 -12.71 -6.19 6.24
CA ALA A 108 -13.12 -5.64 4.95
C ALA A 108 -13.07 -4.11 4.90
N VAL A 109 -13.49 -3.42 5.96
CA VAL A 109 -13.39 -1.95 6.06
C VAL A 109 -11.93 -1.51 6.03
N ALA A 110 -11.05 -2.19 6.79
CA ALA A 110 -9.61 -1.93 6.75
C ALA A 110 -9.04 -2.16 5.34
N GLY A 111 -9.38 -3.29 4.71
CA GLY A 111 -8.96 -3.62 3.34
C GLY A 111 -9.40 -2.56 2.32
N VAL A 112 -10.67 -2.16 2.32
CA VAL A 112 -11.19 -1.12 1.42
C VAL A 112 -10.47 0.22 1.65
N ALA A 113 -10.24 0.61 2.91
CA ALA A 113 -9.51 1.82 3.21
C ALA A 113 -8.07 1.78 2.66
N VAL A 114 -7.38 0.64 2.80
CA VAL A 114 -6.04 0.44 2.24
C VAL A 114 -6.05 0.48 0.72
N ALA A 115 -7.01 -0.18 0.06
CA ALA A 115 -7.16 -0.11 -1.39
C ALA A 115 -7.35 1.34 -1.89
N LEU A 116 -8.16 2.13 -1.16
CA LEU A 116 -8.32 3.56 -1.44
C LEU A 116 -7.02 4.34 -1.26
N ILE A 117 -6.25 4.06 -0.20
CA ILE A 117 -4.93 4.68 0.03
C ILE A 117 -4.00 4.42 -1.17
N PHE A 118 -3.86 3.17 -1.60
CA PHE A 118 -3.03 2.80 -2.75
C PHE A 118 -3.52 3.49 -4.03
N PHE A 119 -4.82 3.48 -4.29
CA PHE A 119 -5.40 4.14 -5.46
C PHE A 119 -5.12 5.65 -5.49
N LEU A 120 -5.31 6.33 -4.35
CA LEU A 120 -5.03 7.76 -4.27
C LEU A 120 -3.54 8.05 -4.39
N ARG A 121 -2.67 7.25 -3.76
CA ARG A 121 -1.21 7.37 -3.86
C ARG A 121 -0.76 7.28 -5.31
N MET A 122 -1.25 6.28 -6.04
CA MET A 122 -0.98 6.12 -7.46
C MET A 122 -1.41 7.35 -8.27
N ARG A 123 -2.59 7.91 -7.99
CA ARG A 123 -3.08 9.13 -8.65
C ARG A 123 -2.23 10.36 -8.32
N ILE A 124 -1.73 10.49 -7.09
CA ILE A 124 -0.80 11.57 -6.72
C ILE A 124 0.52 11.41 -7.48
N GLU A 125 1.05 10.19 -7.59
CA GLU A 125 2.29 9.88 -8.31
C GLU A 125 2.16 10.25 -9.80
N GLU A 126 1.04 9.93 -10.44
CA GLU A 126 0.77 10.33 -11.83
C GLU A 126 0.69 11.85 -12.01
N MET A 127 0.21 12.59 -11.00
CA MET A 127 0.02 14.05 -11.09
C MET A 127 1.27 14.88 -10.83
N VAL A 128 2.20 14.41 -9.98
CA VAL A 128 3.39 15.18 -9.54
C VAL A 128 4.71 14.51 -9.97
N GLY A 129 4.65 13.25 -10.41
CA GLY A 129 5.83 12.43 -10.65
C GLY A 129 6.47 11.91 -9.36
N LYS A 130 7.33 10.89 -9.48
CA LYS A 130 8.00 10.16 -8.39
C LYS A 130 8.68 11.04 -7.33
N ALA A 131 9.07 12.27 -7.69
CA ALA A 131 9.74 13.21 -6.79
C ALA A 131 8.81 13.92 -5.79
N GLY A 132 7.49 13.94 -6.04
CA GLY A 132 6.50 14.60 -5.17
C GLY A 132 5.86 13.68 -4.13
N THR A 133 5.89 12.36 -4.36
CA THR A 133 5.39 11.34 -3.44
C THR A 133 6.49 10.95 -2.48
N LYS A 134 6.71 11.75 -1.43
CA LYS A 134 7.40 11.20 -0.26
C LYS A 134 6.56 10.02 0.23
N GLN A 135 7.12 8.80 0.19
CA GLN A 135 6.62 7.68 0.99
C GLN A 135 6.31 8.22 2.38
N ALA A 136 5.16 7.83 2.94
CA ALA A 136 4.73 8.32 4.25
C ALA A 136 5.62 7.72 5.35
N SER A 137 6.86 8.19 5.41
CA SER A 137 7.81 7.92 6.47
C SER A 137 7.49 8.91 7.59
N MET A 138 6.81 8.43 8.62
CA MET A 138 6.72 9.15 9.88
C MET A 138 7.89 8.71 10.75
N GLY A 139 8.94 9.53 10.82
CA GLY A 139 10.07 9.29 11.72
C GLY A 139 10.98 8.11 11.37
N GLY A 140 11.03 7.69 10.09
CA GLY A 140 11.85 6.55 9.65
C GLY A 140 11.15 5.20 9.70
N PHE A 141 9.88 5.15 10.11
CA PHE A 141 9.04 3.96 10.05
C PHE A 141 8.14 4.03 8.81
N GLU A 142 8.22 3.02 7.95
CA GLU A 142 7.41 2.91 6.74
C GLU A 142 6.10 2.17 7.02
N THR A 143 5.10 2.38 6.18
CA THR A 143 3.80 1.66 6.34
C THR A 143 3.98 0.15 6.13
N GLU A 144 5.00 -0.23 5.37
CA GLU A 144 5.39 -1.60 5.04
C GLU A 144 6.02 -2.32 6.26
N ASP A 145 6.69 -1.57 7.15
CA ASP A 145 7.30 -2.10 8.38
C ASP A 145 6.27 -2.68 9.35
N VAL A 146 5.02 -2.19 9.29
CA VAL A 146 3.90 -2.72 10.07
C VAL A 146 3.64 -4.19 9.74
N LEU A 147 3.84 -4.62 8.49
CA LEU A 147 3.62 -6.01 8.09
C LEU A 147 4.67 -6.96 8.69
N TYR A 148 5.86 -6.48 9.03
CA TYR A 148 6.86 -7.29 9.73
C TYR A 148 6.49 -7.58 11.19
N LEU A 149 5.53 -6.83 11.76
CA LEU A 149 4.99 -7.11 13.10
C LEU A 149 3.97 -8.26 13.10
N LEU A 150 3.49 -8.67 11.93
CA LEU A 150 2.39 -9.64 11.78
C LEU A 150 2.70 -11.03 12.38
N PRO A 151 3.92 -11.59 12.27
CA PRO A 151 4.30 -12.81 12.97
C PRO A 151 4.26 -12.64 14.50
N ILE A 152 4.64 -11.47 15.02
CA ILE A 152 4.59 -11.20 16.47
C ILE A 152 3.13 -11.12 16.93
N VAL A 153 2.26 -10.48 16.14
CA VAL A 153 0.83 -10.35 16.41
C VAL A 153 0.13 -11.72 16.41
N THR A 154 0.48 -12.60 15.46
CA THR A 154 -0.09 -13.95 15.38
C THR A 154 0.44 -14.87 16.48
N LEU A 155 1.73 -14.80 16.82
CA LEU A 155 2.32 -15.56 17.93
C LEU A 155 1.73 -15.19 19.30
N THR A 156 1.43 -13.91 19.51
CA THR A 156 0.84 -13.42 20.76
C THR A 156 -0.69 -13.54 20.80
N ASN A 157 -1.31 -14.07 19.74
CA ASN A 157 -2.76 -14.21 19.57
C ASN A 157 -3.54 -12.90 19.76
N VAL A 158 -2.89 -11.75 19.47
CA VAL A 158 -3.49 -10.41 19.54
C VAL A 158 -4.02 -9.95 18.17
N VAL A 159 -4.36 -10.89 17.29
CA VAL A 159 -4.89 -10.62 15.95
C VAL A 159 -6.19 -9.81 16.02
N ALA A 160 -7.09 -10.14 16.95
CA ALA A 160 -8.36 -9.44 17.12
C ALA A 160 -8.18 -7.93 17.43
N PRO A 161 -7.46 -7.52 18.49
CA PRO A 161 -7.23 -6.10 18.76
C PRO A 161 -6.42 -5.42 17.64
N PHE A 162 -5.52 -6.14 16.95
CA PHE A 162 -4.82 -5.60 15.78
C PHE A 162 -5.77 -5.23 14.63
N VAL A 163 -6.72 -6.11 14.29
CA VAL A 163 -7.74 -5.84 13.26
C VAL A 163 -8.63 -4.65 13.65
N VAL A 164 -8.98 -4.50 14.93
CA VAL A 164 -9.75 -3.35 15.42
C VAL A 164 -8.96 -2.06 15.23
N VAL A 165 -7.71 -2.02 15.68
CA VAL A 165 -6.84 -0.85 15.52
C VAL A 165 -6.67 -0.51 14.04
N ALA A 166 -6.44 -1.51 13.18
CA ALA A 166 -6.33 -1.32 11.74
C ALA A 166 -7.62 -0.79 11.10
N SER A 167 -8.79 -1.27 11.54
CA SER A 167 -10.09 -0.80 11.03
C SER A 167 -10.40 0.66 11.36
N ILE A 168 -9.72 1.24 12.35
CA ILE A 168 -9.81 2.67 12.70
C ILE A 168 -8.67 3.45 12.04
N GLY A 169 -7.44 2.93 12.16
CA GLY A 169 -6.23 3.58 11.66
C GLY A 169 -6.21 3.72 10.13
N ALA A 170 -6.60 2.68 9.39
CA ALA A 170 -6.56 2.71 7.93
C ALA A 170 -7.54 3.75 7.33
N PRO A 171 -8.82 3.84 7.76
CA PRO A 171 -9.70 4.91 7.30
C PRO A 171 -9.23 6.31 7.65
N LEU A 172 -8.70 6.52 8.86
CA LEU A 172 -8.14 7.82 9.26
C LEU A 172 -6.97 8.22 8.35
N PHE A 173 -6.08 7.28 8.04
CA PHE A 173 -4.98 7.51 7.11
C PHE A 173 -5.49 7.75 5.69
N ALA A 174 -6.52 7.03 5.24
CA ALA A 174 -7.16 7.27 3.95
C ALA A 174 -7.69 8.71 3.83
N VAL A 175 -8.37 9.21 4.87
CA VAL A 175 -8.83 10.61 4.92
C VAL A 175 -7.66 11.59 4.83
N TRP A 176 -6.57 11.33 5.54
CA TRP A 176 -5.37 12.16 5.45
C TRP A 176 -4.77 12.18 4.03
N VAL A 177 -4.71 11.02 3.36
CA VAL A 177 -4.25 10.91 1.96
C VAL A 177 -5.20 11.60 1.00
N VAL A 178 -6.52 11.55 1.22
CA VAL A 178 -7.50 12.34 0.47
C VAL A 178 -7.18 13.83 0.61
N ILE A 179 -7.01 14.33 1.83
CA ILE A 179 -6.68 15.75 2.05
C ILE A 179 -5.39 16.13 1.31
N ASP A 180 -4.38 15.25 1.35
CA ASP A 180 -3.11 15.49 0.65
C ASP A 180 -3.28 15.51 -0.88
N TYR A 181 -4.04 14.57 -1.45
CA TYR A 181 -4.44 14.57 -2.86
C TYR A 181 -5.09 15.90 -3.26
N TRP A 182 -6.05 16.40 -2.47
CA TRP A 182 -6.72 17.67 -2.73
C TRP A 182 -5.79 18.89 -2.58
N ARG A 183 -4.80 18.85 -1.68
CA ARG A 183 -3.78 19.92 -1.58
C ARG A 183 -2.90 19.93 -2.82
N VAL A 184 -2.45 18.75 -3.26
CA VAL A 184 -1.61 18.58 -4.44
C VAL A 184 -2.35 19.01 -5.70
N ALA A 185 -3.57 18.51 -5.92
CA ALA A 185 -4.41 18.89 -7.07
C ALA A 185 -4.61 20.41 -7.17
N ARG A 186 -4.86 21.08 -6.04
CA ARG A 186 -4.98 22.55 -5.99
C ARG A 186 -3.67 23.28 -6.31
N ARG A 187 -2.52 22.72 -5.91
CA ARG A 187 -1.20 23.30 -6.24
C ARG A 187 -0.86 23.15 -7.71
N SER A 188 -1.17 22.00 -8.32
CA SER A 188 -0.97 21.74 -9.74
C SER A 188 -1.91 22.57 -10.64
N ALA A 189 -3.08 22.99 -10.14
CA ALA A 189 -4.00 23.87 -10.86
C ALA A 189 -3.66 25.37 -10.76
N ARG A 190 -2.85 25.78 -9.78
CA ARG A 190 -2.46 27.19 -9.54
C ARG A 190 -1.39 27.81 -10.47
N PRO A 191 -0.57 27.09 -11.28
CA PRO A 191 0.44 27.70 -12.15
C PRO A 191 -0.17 28.52 -13.29
N THR A 192 -1.31 28.10 -13.84
CA THR A 192 -1.95 28.73 -15.01
C THR A 192 -2.62 30.05 -14.67
N ALA A 193 -3.24 30.19 -13.49
CA ALA A 193 -3.92 31.43 -13.11
C ALA A 193 -2.95 32.61 -12.90
N LYS A 194 -1.76 32.35 -12.32
CA LYS A 194 -0.75 33.39 -12.08
C LYS A 194 0.02 33.76 -13.35
N ALA A 195 0.19 32.82 -14.29
CA ALA A 195 0.79 33.09 -15.59
C ALA A 195 -0.15 33.89 -16.50
N ALA A 196 -1.45 33.57 -16.51
CA ALA A 196 -2.47 34.29 -17.29
C ALA A 196 -2.66 35.74 -16.82
N SER A 197 -2.70 35.99 -15.50
CA SER A 197 -2.79 37.36 -14.98
C SER A 197 -1.51 38.18 -15.22
N ALA A 198 -0.35 37.51 -15.28
CA ALA A 198 0.94 38.16 -15.57
C ALA A 198 1.10 38.52 -17.06
N SER A 199 0.52 37.75 -17.98
CA SER A 199 0.50 38.09 -19.41
C SER A 199 -0.46 39.25 -19.70
N GLU A 200 -1.65 39.27 -19.11
CA GLU A 200 -2.64 40.35 -19.29
C GLU A 200 -2.12 41.70 -18.77
N SER A 201 -1.49 41.70 -17.58
CA SER A 201 -0.90 42.91 -16.99
C SER A 201 0.32 43.43 -17.77
N ARG A 202 1.10 42.56 -18.41
CA ARG A 202 2.16 42.98 -19.35
C ARG A 202 1.60 43.54 -20.65
N GLN A 203 0.55 42.95 -21.21
CA GLN A 203 -0.11 43.45 -22.42
C GLN A 203 -0.75 44.83 -22.20
N GLN A 204 -1.41 45.06 -21.06
CA GLN A 204 -1.96 46.38 -20.72
C GLN A 204 -0.88 47.45 -20.50
N ARG A 205 0.29 47.09 -19.97
CA ARG A 205 1.42 48.02 -19.82
C ARG A 205 2.12 48.36 -21.14
N ALA A 206 2.10 47.47 -22.12
CA ALA A 206 2.72 47.69 -23.43
C ALA A 206 1.81 48.49 -24.40
N SER A 207 0.53 48.66 -24.06
CA SER A 207 -0.48 49.36 -24.87
C SER A 207 -0.74 50.81 -24.41
N LYS A 208 -0.02 51.30 -23.39
CA LYS A 208 -0.05 52.69 -22.90
C LYS A 208 1.29 53.35 -23.16
#